data_AF-A0A0C5CBC2-F1
#
_entry.id   AF-A0A0C5CBC2-F1
#
_cell.length_a   1.000
_cell.length_b   1.000
_cell.length_c   1.000
_cell.angle_alpha   90.00
_cell.angle_beta   90.00
_cell.angle_gamma   90.00
#
_symmetry.space_group_name_H-M   'P 1'
#
loop_
_entity.id
_entity.type
_entity.pdbx_description
1 polymer ?
#
loop_
_entity_poly.entity_id
_entity_poly.type
_entity_poly.pdbx_seq_one_letter_code
_entity_poly.pdbx_strand_id
1 'polypeptide(L)' 'MLNFLSKKVVDFQKKKLDLAEGTLKKYIQEMKEFENTGDSKGIKNHKKMIKIWTQNIEKIKKEIKKIESR' A
#
# COMPACT_ATOMS: atom_id res chain seq x y z
N MET A 1 12.65 24.35 2.71
CA MET A 1 12.07 23.90 4.00
C MET A 1 10.55 23.80 3.81
N LEU A 2 9.96 22.63 4.01
CA LEU A 2 8.52 22.41 3.82
C LEU A 2 7.72 23.36 4.72
N ASN A 3 6.74 24.07 4.16
CA ASN A 3 5.83 24.89 4.97
C ASN A 3 4.94 23.99 5.86
N PHE A 4 4.34 24.59 6.91
CA PHE A 4 3.55 23.86 7.91
C PHE A 4 2.41 23.03 7.30
N LEU A 5 1.73 23.55 6.27
CA LEU A 5 0.65 22.85 5.57
C LEU A 5 1.20 21.66 4.79
N SER A 6 2.28 21.83 4.04
CA SER A 6 2.96 20.75 3.30
C SER A 6 3.44 19.65 4.25
N LYS A 7 3.94 20.00 5.45
CA LYS A 7 4.31 19.01 6.48
C LYS A 7 3.11 18.17 6.92
N LYS A 8 1.97 18.80 7.23
CA LYS A 8 0.73 18.07 7.59
C LYS A 8 0.23 17.17 6.47
N VAL A 9 0.32 17.60 5.22
CA VAL A 9 -0.05 16.78 4.05
C VAL A 9 0.89 15.59 3.92
N VAL A 10 2.21 15.77 4.07
CA VAL A 10 3.19 14.67 4.07
C VAL A 10 2.88 13.67 5.18
N ASP A 11 2.64 14.13 6.41
CA ASP A 11 2.32 13.26 7.55
C ASP A 11 1.05 12.44 7.30
N PHE A 12 0.03 13.05 6.69
CA PHE A 12 -1.19 12.35 6.30
C PHE A 12 -0.94 11.29 5.22
N GLN A 13 -0.12 11.61 4.21
CA GLN A 13 0.25 10.66 3.16
C GLN A 13 1.11 9.51 3.69
N LYS A 14 2.00 9.76 4.66
CA LYS A 14 2.77 8.72 5.35
C LYS A 14 1.87 7.77 6.13
N LYS A 15 0.87 8.28 6.86
CA LYS A 15 -0.14 7.43 7.53
C LYS A 15 -0.93 6.57 6.54
N LYS A 16 -1.31 7.13 5.39
CA LYS A 16 -1.95 6.35 4.31
C LYS A 16 -1.04 5.26 3.77
N LEU A 17 0.25 5.57 3.64
CA LEU A 17 1.26 4.61 3.18
C LEU A 17 1.35 3.43 4.14
N ASP A 18 1.48 3.70 5.44
CA ASP A 18 1.59 2.65 6.48
C ASP A 18 0.37 1.72 6.46
N LEU A 19 -0.83 2.27 6.34
CA LEU A 19 -2.07 1.48 6.23
C LEU A 19 -2.10 0.63 4.96
N ALA A 20 -1.68 1.18 3.83
CA ALA A 20 -1.64 0.47 2.55
C ALA A 20 -0.60 -0.67 2.58
N GLU A 21 0.58 -0.44 3.15
CA GLU A 21 1.63 -1.46 3.32
C GLU A 21 1.19 -2.56 4.29
N GLY A 22 0.53 -2.21 5.41
CA GLY A 22 -0.07 -3.18 6.33
C GLY A 22 -1.15 -4.05 5.65
N THR A 23 -2.00 -3.43 4.84
CA THR A 23 -3.04 -4.15 4.08
C THR A 23 -2.44 -5.07 3.02
N LEU A 24 -1.41 -4.61 2.29
CA LEU A 24 -0.69 -5.44 1.34
C LEU A 24 -0.06 -6.67 2.01
N LYS A 25 0.61 -6.46 3.16
CA LYS A 25 1.22 -7.54 3.94
C LYS A 25 0.20 -8.59 4.35
N LYS A 26 -1.00 -8.15 4.81
CA LYS A 26 -2.11 -9.04 5.14
C LYS A 26 -2.51 -9.92 3.94
N TYR A 27 -2.76 -9.31 2.78
CA TYR A 27 -3.14 -10.08 1.58
C TYR A 27 -2.04 -11.05 1.11
N ILE A 28 -0.77 -10.69 1.26
CA ILE A 28 0.35 -11.59 0.95
C ILE A 28 0.36 -12.79 1.91
N GLN A 29 0.10 -12.56 3.20
CA GLN A 29 0.05 -13.64 4.20
C GLN A 29 -1.14 -14.57 3.97
N GLU A 30 -2.34 -14.00 3.79
CA GLU A 30 -3.56 -14.77 3.50
C GLU A 30 -3.42 -15.59 2.20
N MET A 31 -2.75 -15.04 1.17
CA MET A 31 -2.48 -15.79 -0.07
C MET A 31 -1.68 -17.07 0.17
N LYS A 32 -0.66 -17.02 1.06
CA LYS A 32 0.13 -18.21 1.42
C LYS A 32 -0.71 -19.26 2.13
N GLU A 33 -1.69 -18.83 2.93
CA GLU A 33 -2.64 -19.76 3.58
C GLU A 33 -3.54 -20.45 2.54
N PHE A 34 -3.99 -19.73 1.51
CA PHE A 34 -4.76 -20.33 0.41
C PHE A 34 -3.92 -21.26 -0.49
N GLU A 35 -2.64 -20.98 -0.67
CA GLU A 35 -1.71 -21.89 -1.36
C GLU A 35 -1.60 -23.23 -0.63
N ASN A 36 -1.60 -23.23 0.71
CA ASN A 36 -1.58 -24.44 1.52
C ASN A 36 -2.88 -25.24 1.46
N THR A 37 -4.03 -24.59 1.26
CA THR A 37 -5.35 -25.24 1.20
C THR A 37 -5.80 -25.59 -0.22
N GLY A 38 -5.07 -25.13 -1.25
CA GLY A 38 -5.43 -25.34 -2.64
C GLY A 38 -6.64 -24.52 -3.12
N ASP A 39 -7.06 -23.49 -2.37
CA ASP A 39 -8.16 -22.61 -2.79
C ASP A 39 -7.73 -21.66 -3.91
N SER A 40 -7.84 -22.15 -5.15
CA SER A 40 -7.52 -21.40 -6.37
C SER A 40 -8.31 -20.09 -6.52
N LYS A 41 -9.53 -20.00 -5.99
CA LYS A 41 -10.35 -18.79 -6.03
C LYS A 41 -9.82 -17.76 -5.04
N GLY A 42 -9.50 -18.20 -3.82
CA GLY A 42 -8.81 -17.42 -2.79
C GLY A 42 -7.50 -16.83 -3.34
N ILE A 43 -6.64 -17.67 -3.92
CA ILE A 43 -5.35 -17.25 -4.51
C ILE A 43 -5.55 -16.18 -5.59
N LYS A 44 -6.45 -16.40 -6.55
CA LYS A 44 -6.68 -15.44 -7.66
C LYS A 44 -7.18 -14.08 -7.16
N ASN A 45 -8.08 -14.10 -6.17
CA ASN A 45 -8.59 -12.88 -5.56
C ASN A 45 -7.49 -12.12 -4.81
N HIS A 46 -6.68 -12.82 -4.01
CA HIS A 46 -5.58 -12.21 -3.26
C HIS A 46 -4.50 -11.66 -4.19
N LYS A 47 -4.15 -12.37 -5.27
CA LYS A 47 -3.22 -11.88 -6.30
C LYS A 47 -3.69 -10.56 -6.93
N LYS A 48 -5.01 -10.43 -7.19
CA LYS A 48 -5.59 -9.18 -7.70
C LYS A 48 -5.48 -8.05 -6.66
N MET A 49 -5.78 -8.34 -5.40
CA MET A 49 -5.67 -7.35 -4.32
C MET A 49 -4.23 -6.89 -4.10
N ILE A 50 -3.26 -7.82 -4.10
CA ILE A 50 -1.83 -7.54 -4.01
C ILE A 50 -1.41 -6.57 -5.12
N LYS A 51 -1.83 -6.81 -6.37
CA LYS A 51 -1.53 -5.92 -7.49
C LYS A 51 -2.11 -4.50 -7.28
N ILE A 52 -3.37 -4.41 -6.85
CA ILE A 52 -4.03 -3.12 -6.59
C ILE A 52 -3.31 -2.34 -5.49
N TRP A 53 -3.02 -2.99 -4.36
CA TRP A 53 -2.37 -2.34 -3.23
C TRP A 53 -0.93 -1.93 -3.54
N THR A 54 -0.20 -2.74 -4.31
CA THR A 54 1.14 -2.38 -4.79
C THR A 54 1.09 -1.10 -5.63
N GLN A 55 0.15 -0.99 -6.57
CA GLN A 55 -0.03 0.21 -7.38
C GLN A 55 -0.43 1.44 -6.54
N ASN A 56 -1.28 1.26 -5.53
CA ASN A 56 -1.66 2.34 -4.62
C ASN A 56 -0.46 2.84 -3.80
N ILE A 57 0.37 1.93 -3.29
CA ILE A 57 1.61 2.27 -2.56
C ILE A 57 2.55 3.09 -3.43
N GLU A 58 2.75 2.70 -4.69
CA GLU A 58 3.59 3.45 -5.63
C GLU A 58 3.06 4.88 -5.88
N LYS A 59 1.74 5.05 -6.00
CA LYS A 59 1.12 6.37 -6.17
C LYS A 59 1.36 7.25 -4.94
N ILE A 60 1.13 6.72 -3.74
CA ILE A 60 1.36 7.44 -2.48
C ILE A 60 2.84 7.84 -2.35
N LYS A 61 3.78 6.92 -2.63
CA LYS A 61 5.23 7.21 -2.62
C LYS A 61 5.60 8.33 -3.60
N LYS A 62 5.02 8.34 -4.80
CA LYS A 62 5.22 9.41 -5.79
C LYS A 62 4.66 10.75 -5.31
N GLU A 63 3.49 10.76 -4.66
CA GLU A 63 2.90 11.98 -4.09
C GLU A 63 3.75 12.57 -2.96
N ILE A 64 4.21 11.73 -2.03
CA ILE A 64 5.12 12.16 -0.94
C ILE A 64 6.37 12.80 -1.53
N LYS A 65 7.04 12.12 -2.49
CA LYS A 65 8.26 12.63 -3.11
C LYS A 65 8.05 13.98 -3.81
N LYS A 66 6.91 14.17 -4.49
CA LYS A 66 6.57 15.45 -5.14
C LYS A 66 6.36 16.59 -4.15
N ILE A 67 5.89 16.30 -2.95
CA ILE A 67 5.71 17.32 -1.91
C ILE A 67 7.06 17.63 -1.25
N GLU A 68 7.84 16.60 -0.92
CA GLU A 68 9.16 16.76 -0.28
C GLU A 68 10.21 17.39 -1.19
N SER A 69 10.05 17.30 -2.51
CA SER A 69 10.94 17.95 -3.49
C SER A 69 10.62 19.42 -3.77
N ARG A 70 9.62 20.01 -3.09
CA ARG A 70 9.27 21.44 -3.18
C ARG A 70 9.92 22.22 -2.04
#